data_AF-A0A819J1C3-F1
#
_entry.id   AF-A0A819J1C3-F1
#
_cell.length_a   1.000
_cell.length_b   1.000
_cell.length_c   1.000
_cell.angle_alpha   90.00
_cell.angle_beta   90.00
_cell.angle_gamma   90.00
#
_symmetry.space_group_name_H-M   'P 1'
#
loop_
_entity.id
_entity.type
_entity.pdbx_description
1 polymer ?
#
loop_
_entity_poly.entity_id
_entity_poly.type
_entity_poly.pdbx_seq_one_letter_code
_entity_poly.pdbx_strand_id
1 'polypeptide(L)'
;TSVGIYIWRYHQCERIGQLFKETNGYVYINLQFASYVNDILTILLGFSCFFGTIKAIKLLRFNQRLCLFIETLKYAKTDLIPFSMMFSIIFIAFLSLFYLLFSGKISSCSSLLDTARMLFEIILMKFDADELIEASSFLGPFCFSLFIILVIFICMSMFLSIMNDNFRLARENLDSHKQQIFSFMLKKFQRWTGLKKITDDNIHEERDTITRSEHLRPIEKFSEKIDQLLDAINRLYMSQAMERERLKETTI
;
A
#
# COMPACT_ATOMS: atom_id res chain seq x y z
N THR A 1 6.00 28.17 -18.40
CA THR A 1 4.75 28.90 -18.67
C THR A 1 4.42 29.93 -17.59
N SER A 2 4.40 29.58 -16.29
CA SER A 2 4.12 30.54 -15.20
C SER A 2 5.08 31.74 -15.16
N VAL A 3 6.37 31.52 -15.43
CA VAL A 3 7.38 32.60 -15.53
C VAL A 3 7.10 33.55 -16.70
N GLY A 4 6.60 33.04 -17.83
CA GLY A 4 6.25 33.86 -18.99
C GLY A 4 5.04 34.76 -18.74
N ILE A 5 4.02 34.24 -18.06
CA ILE A 5 2.83 35.01 -17.66
C ILE A 5 3.20 36.07 -16.61
N TYR A 6 4.14 35.75 -15.71
CA TYR A 6 4.68 36.70 -14.74
C TYR A 6 5.41 37.87 -15.40
N ILE A 7 6.30 37.59 -16.35
CA ILE A 7 7.04 38.61 -17.10
C ILE A 7 6.08 39.48 -17.92
N TRP A 8 5.09 38.87 -18.58
CA TRP A 8 4.07 39.60 -19.32
C TRP A 8 3.22 40.51 -18.42
N ARG A 9 2.78 40.01 -17.25
CA ARG A 9 2.09 40.82 -16.24
C ARG A 9 2.95 41.99 -15.79
N TYR A 10 4.23 41.77 -15.49
CA TYR A 10 5.14 42.81 -15.04
C TYR A 10 5.24 43.95 -16.06
N HIS A 11 5.44 43.59 -17.33
CA HIS A 11 5.53 44.56 -18.42
C HIS A 11 4.20 45.32 -18.65
N GLN A 12 3.07 44.64 -18.50
CA GLN A 12 1.74 45.29 -18.60
C GLN A 12 1.48 46.25 -17.44
N CYS A 13 1.91 45.90 -16.23
CA CYS A 13 1.74 46.75 -15.04
C CYS A 13 2.58 48.03 -15.16
N GLU A 14 3.81 47.93 -15.66
CA GLU A 14 4.65 49.11 -15.93
C GLU A 14 4.04 50.02 -17.00
N ARG A 15 3.54 49.45 -18.10
CA ARG A 15 2.88 50.22 -19.17
C ARG A 15 1.66 50.97 -18.65
N ILE A 16 0.82 50.30 -17.86
CA ILE A 16 -0.38 50.90 -17.24
C ILE A 16 0.02 52.01 -16.23
N GLY A 17 1.08 51.79 -15.45
CA GLY A 17 1.60 52.79 -14.50
C GLY A 17 2.14 54.05 -15.17
N GLN A 18 2.79 53.91 -16.34
CA GLN A 18 3.24 55.05 -17.15
C GLN A 18 2.07 55.84 -17.75
N LEU A 19 1.09 55.14 -18.34
CA LEU A 19 -0.16 55.73 -18.86
C LEU A 19 -0.93 56.51 -17.77
N PHE A 20 -0.95 56.00 -16.54
CA PHE A 20 -1.60 56.68 -15.42
C PHE A 20 -0.87 57.97 -15.02
N LYS A 21 0.47 57.95 -15.02
CA LYS A 21 1.31 59.12 -14.73
C LYS A 21 1.19 60.20 -15.80
N GLU A 22 1.19 59.84 -17.08
CA GLU A 22 1.08 60.79 -18.19
C GLU A 22 -0.30 61.44 -18.26
N THR A 23 -1.35 60.72 -17.86
CA THR A 23 -2.73 61.21 -17.98
C THR A 23 -3.29 61.81 -16.69
N ASN A 24 -2.46 62.01 -15.65
CA ASN A 24 -2.87 62.51 -14.33
C ASN A 24 -4.10 61.82 -13.72
N GLY A 25 -4.34 60.54 -14.09
CA GLY A 25 -5.46 59.74 -13.59
C GLY A 25 -6.81 59.92 -14.29
N TYR A 26 -6.91 60.68 -15.39
CA TYR A 26 -8.19 60.88 -16.11
C TYR A 26 -8.57 59.74 -17.08
N VAL A 27 -7.67 58.79 -17.33
CA VAL A 27 -7.92 57.63 -18.21
C VAL A 27 -8.43 56.44 -17.41
N TYR A 28 -9.55 55.87 -17.87
CA TYR A 28 -10.09 54.63 -17.33
C TYR A 28 -9.17 53.44 -17.67
N ILE A 29 -8.67 52.76 -16.64
CA ILE A 29 -7.84 51.56 -16.75
C ILE A 29 -8.67 50.37 -16.28
N ASN A 30 -8.80 49.34 -17.13
CA ASN A 30 -9.50 48.12 -16.77
C ASN A 30 -8.63 47.24 -15.83
N LEU A 31 -8.71 47.52 -14.53
CA LEU A 31 -8.03 46.75 -13.48
C LEU A 31 -8.64 45.36 -13.27
N GLN A 32 -9.87 45.13 -13.72
CA GLN A 32 -10.54 43.83 -13.57
C GLN A 32 -9.81 42.75 -14.37
N PHE A 33 -9.37 43.07 -15.60
CA PHE A 33 -8.53 42.16 -16.39
C PHE A 33 -7.19 41.88 -15.70
N ALA A 34 -6.57 42.90 -15.11
CA ALA A 34 -5.32 42.72 -14.37
C ALA A 34 -5.49 41.82 -13.13
N SER A 35 -6.63 41.92 -12.44
CA SER A 35 -6.99 41.03 -11.33
C SER A 35 -7.16 39.58 -11.79
N TYR A 36 -7.91 39.33 -12.88
CA TYR A 36 -8.08 37.98 -13.41
C TYR A 36 -6.74 37.32 -13.80
N VAL A 37 -5.83 38.07 -14.42
CA VAL A 37 -4.49 37.57 -14.76
C VAL A 37 -3.69 37.25 -13.49
N ASN A 38 -3.83 38.05 -12.44
CA ASN A 38 -3.19 37.80 -11.14
C ASN A 38 -3.73 36.54 -10.45
N ASP A 39 -5.04 36.31 -10.51
CA ASP A 39 -5.68 35.12 -9.93
C ASP A 39 -5.21 33.85 -10.64
N ILE A 40 -5.19 33.86 -11.99
CA ILE A 40 -4.66 32.76 -12.80
C ILE A 40 -3.18 32.50 -12.47
N LEU A 41 -2.39 33.56 -12.33
CA LEU A 41 -0.97 33.43 -11.96
C LEU A 41 -0.80 32.82 -10.57
N THR A 42 -1.63 33.20 -9.61
CA THR A 42 -1.60 32.65 -8.25
C THR A 42 -1.95 31.17 -8.24
N ILE A 43 -2.97 30.77 -9.01
CA ILE A 43 -3.33 29.36 -9.20
C ILE A 43 -2.18 28.58 -9.83
N LEU A 44 -1.56 29.11 -10.89
CA LEU A 44 -0.40 28.48 -11.55
C LEU A 44 0.82 28.37 -10.64
N LEU A 45 1.08 29.36 -9.79
CA LEU A 45 2.14 29.32 -8.79
C LEU A 45 1.84 28.25 -7.73
N GLY A 46 0.59 28.15 -7.29
CA GLY A 46 0.11 27.09 -6.42
C GLY A 46 0.36 25.70 -7.00
N PHE A 47 0.02 25.47 -8.27
CA PHE A 47 0.34 24.23 -8.98
C PHE A 47 1.85 23.97 -9.03
N SER A 48 2.66 24.98 -9.35
CA SER A 48 4.12 24.84 -9.39
C SER A 48 4.68 24.46 -8.02
N CYS A 49 4.18 25.07 -6.94
CA CYS A 49 4.55 24.74 -5.58
C CYS A 49 4.14 23.31 -5.23
N PHE A 50 2.92 22.90 -5.58
CA PHE A 50 2.41 21.54 -5.37
C PHE A 50 3.29 20.47 -6.06
N PHE A 51 3.63 20.65 -7.34
CA PHE A 51 4.55 19.75 -8.03
C PHE A 51 5.95 19.78 -7.44
N GLY A 52 6.41 20.94 -6.97
CA GLY A 52 7.65 21.09 -6.20
C GLY A 52 7.64 20.24 -4.94
N THR A 53 6.56 20.27 -4.17
CA THR A 53 6.35 19.46 -2.97
C THR A 53 6.32 17.96 -3.28
N ILE A 54 5.61 17.53 -4.35
CA ILE A 54 5.64 16.13 -4.80
C ILE A 54 7.08 15.69 -5.14
N LYS A 55 7.85 16.57 -5.81
CA LYS A 55 9.26 16.30 -6.13
C LYS A 55 10.13 16.27 -4.88
N ALA A 56 9.84 17.10 -3.87
CA ALA A 56 10.51 17.06 -2.57
C ALA A 56 10.22 15.74 -1.82
N ILE A 57 8.99 15.20 -1.89
CA ILE A 57 8.66 13.88 -1.35
C ILE A 57 9.50 12.77 -2.02
N LYS A 58 9.76 12.86 -3.33
CA LYS A 58 10.69 11.94 -4.01
C LYS A 58 12.12 12.08 -3.52
N LEU A 59 12.56 13.29 -3.18
CA LEU A 59 13.89 13.53 -2.59
C LEU A 59 13.98 12.92 -1.18
N LEU A 60 12.89 12.92 -0.41
CA LEU A 60 12.83 12.31 0.92
C LEU A 60 12.90 10.76 0.91
N ARG A 61 12.92 10.12 -0.27
CA ARG A 61 13.13 8.66 -0.42
C ARG A 61 14.46 8.17 0.16
N PHE A 62 15.40 9.06 0.47
CA PHE A 62 16.61 8.69 1.22
C PHE A 62 16.30 8.08 2.60
N ASN A 63 15.13 8.37 3.19
CA ASN A 63 14.70 7.72 4.41
C ASN A 63 14.06 6.35 4.10
N GLN A 64 14.65 5.28 4.65
CA GLN A 64 14.18 3.90 4.44
C GLN A 64 12.70 3.69 4.84
N ARG A 65 12.20 4.40 5.86
CA ARG A 65 10.79 4.30 6.30
C ARG A 65 9.83 4.89 5.27
N LEU A 66 10.19 6.04 4.69
CA LEU A 66 9.40 6.69 3.63
C LEU A 66 9.50 5.93 2.32
N CYS A 67 10.67 5.37 2.01
CA CYS A 67 10.87 4.53 0.83
C CYS A 67 9.96 3.29 0.87
N LEU A 68 9.90 2.59 2.02
CA LEU A 68 9.01 1.45 2.20
C LEU A 68 7.54 1.82 1.94
N PHE A 69 7.06 2.94 2.51
CA PHE A 69 5.70 3.42 2.29
C PHE A 69 5.41 3.72 0.81
N ILE A 70 6.33 4.39 0.11
CA ILE A 70 6.17 4.71 -1.32
C ILE A 70 6.13 3.44 -2.17
N GLU A 71 7.00 2.47 -1.90
CA GLU A 71 6.99 1.18 -2.60
C GLU A 71 5.70 0.41 -2.29
N THR A 72 5.24 0.38 -1.03
CA THR A 72 3.93 -0.20 -0.67
C THR A 72 2.80 0.38 -1.50
N LEU A 73 2.69 1.71 -1.63
CA LEU A 73 1.65 2.32 -2.45
C LEU A 73 1.79 1.94 -3.93
N LYS A 74 3.03 1.82 -4.42
CA LYS A 74 3.31 1.48 -5.82
C LYS A 74 2.98 0.03 -6.15
N TYR A 75 3.16 -0.91 -5.22
CA TYR A 75 2.69 -2.28 -5.34
C TYR A 75 1.17 -2.34 -5.20
N ALA A 76 0.61 -1.68 -4.19
CA ALA A 76 -0.84 -1.66 -3.94
C ALA A 76 -1.65 -1.05 -5.08
N LYS A 77 -1.06 -0.22 -5.95
CA LYS A 77 -1.80 0.46 -7.02
C LYS A 77 -2.57 -0.51 -7.93
N THR A 78 -2.05 -1.72 -8.18
CA THR A 78 -2.70 -2.69 -9.08
C THR A 78 -4.00 -3.22 -8.51
N ASP A 79 -4.07 -3.33 -7.18
CA ASP A 79 -5.25 -3.81 -6.45
C ASP A 79 -6.17 -2.65 -6.05
N LEU A 80 -5.58 -1.46 -5.85
CA LEU A 80 -6.29 -0.25 -5.44
C LEU A 80 -7.09 0.38 -6.58
N ILE A 81 -6.62 0.30 -7.83
CA ILE A 81 -7.35 0.81 -9.00
C ILE A 81 -8.73 0.14 -9.15
N PRO A 82 -8.87 -1.20 -9.22
CA PRO A 82 -10.18 -1.84 -9.34
C PRO A 82 -11.05 -1.59 -8.10
N PHE A 83 -10.46 -1.59 -6.89
CA PHE A 83 -11.19 -1.22 -5.67
C PHE A 83 -11.74 0.21 -5.74
N SER A 84 -10.94 1.17 -6.21
CA SER A 84 -11.36 2.57 -6.38
C SER A 84 -12.49 2.70 -7.40
N MET A 85 -12.49 1.91 -8.46
CA MET A 85 -13.59 1.86 -9.43
C MET A 85 -14.89 1.35 -8.78
N MET A 86 -14.83 0.26 -8.01
CA MET A 86 -15.99 -0.26 -7.28
C MET A 86 -16.51 0.74 -6.25
N PHE A 87 -15.60 1.34 -5.46
CA PHE A 87 -15.92 2.40 -4.51
C PHE A 87 -16.61 3.59 -5.19
N SER A 88 -16.11 4.03 -6.35
CA SER A 88 -16.68 5.17 -7.08
C SER A 88 -18.11 4.90 -7.53
N ILE A 89 -18.43 3.68 -7.97
CA ILE A 89 -19.80 3.29 -8.36
C ILE A 89 -20.74 3.39 -7.17
N ILE A 90 -20.34 2.82 -6.02
CA ILE A 90 -21.09 2.89 -4.77
C ILE A 90 -21.27 4.34 -4.33
N PHE A 91 -20.19 5.13 -4.34
CA PHE A 91 -20.20 6.52 -3.94
C PHE A 91 -21.13 7.36 -4.82
N ILE A 92 -21.10 7.17 -6.15
CA ILE A 92 -21.99 7.86 -7.08
C ILE A 92 -23.46 7.44 -6.89
N ALA A 93 -23.72 6.18 -6.55
CA ALA A 93 -25.07 5.71 -6.25
C ALA A 93 -25.64 6.42 -5.01
N PHE A 94 -24.86 6.51 -3.93
CA PHE A 94 -25.25 7.27 -2.74
C PHE A 94 -25.31 8.78 -3.00
N LEU A 95 -24.41 9.33 -3.81
CA LEU A 95 -24.43 10.72 -4.24
C LEU A 95 -25.75 11.06 -4.93
N SER A 96 -26.17 10.23 -5.87
CA SER A 96 -27.44 10.41 -6.59
C SER A 96 -28.65 10.23 -5.67
N LEU A 97 -28.59 9.26 -4.74
CA LEU A 97 -29.65 9.03 -3.76
C LEU A 97 -29.83 10.23 -2.81
N PHE A 98 -28.74 10.73 -2.22
CA PHE A 98 -28.76 11.87 -1.31
C PHE A 98 -29.19 13.15 -2.02
N TYR A 99 -28.68 13.38 -3.24
CA TYR A 99 -29.11 14.50 -4.04
C TYR A 99 -30.61 14.44 -4.30
N LEU A 100 -31.14 13.30 -4.77
CA LEU A 100 -32.56 13.17 -5.06
C LEU A 100 -33.46 13.27 -3.82
N LEU A 101 -32.99 12.78 -2.67
CA LEU A 101 -33.76 12.79 -1.43
C LEU A 101 -33.76 14.14 -0.72
N PHE A 102 -32.66 14.89 -0.78
CA PHE A 102 -32.43 16.09 0.03
C PHE A 102 -32.20 17.38 -0.77
N SER A 103 -32.18 17.35 -2.11
CA SER A 103 -31.89 18.51 -2.97
C SER A 103 -32.76 19.74 -2.65
N GLY A 104 -34.02 19.53 -2.30
CA GLY A 104 -34.95 20.62 -1.95
C GLY A 104 -35.06 20.96 -0.46
N LYS A 105 -34.32 20.27 0.42
CA LYS A 105 -34.47 20.40 1.89
C LYS A 105 -33.23 20.93 2.59
N ILE A 106 -32.03 20.58 2.09
CA ILE A 106 -30.76 20.93 2.71
C ILE A 106 -29.93 21.72 1.69
N SER A 107 -29.40 22.88 2.10
CA SER A 107 -28.55 23.70 1.22
C SER A 107 -27.29 22.95 0.78
N SER A 108 -26.76 22.07 1.62
CA SER A 108 -25.64 21.16 1.34
C SER A 108 -25.95 20.15 0.22
N CYS A 109 -27.21 20.00 -0.19
CA CYS A 109 -27.64 19.13 -1.27
C CYS A 109 -28.13 19.88 -2.52
N SER A 110 -27.94 21.19 -2.61
CA SER A 110 -28.47 21.99 -3.73
C SER A 110 -27.86 21.64 -5.09
N SER A 111 -26.57 21.32 -5.15
CA SER A 111 -25.88 20.87 -6.36
C SER A 111 -25.24 19.51 -6.14
N LEU A 112 -25.03 18.73 -7.20
CA LEU A 112 -24.29 17.46 -7.11
C LEU A 112 -22.89 17.62 -6.48
N LEU A 113 -22.21 18.72 -6.75
CA LEU A 113 -20.89 19.00 -6.16
C LEU A 113 -20.98 19.31 -4.66
N ASP A 114 -22.02 20.03 -4.24
CA ASP A 114 -22.28 20.32 -2.83
C ASP A 114 -22.68 19.05 -2.08
N THR A 115 -23.52 18.19 -2.68
CA THR A 115 -23.85 16.87 -2.11
C THR A 115 -22.60 15.99 -2.00
N ALA A 116 -21.72 16.00 -3.00
CA ALA A 116 -20.46 15.26 -2.94
C ALA A 116 -19.57 15.76 -1.79
N ARG A 117 -19.50 17.08 -1.59
CA ARG A 117 -18.80 17.69 -0.46
C ARG A 117 -19.40 17.24 0.88
N MET A 118 -20.72 17.29 1.01
CA MET A 118 -21.42 16.80 2.20
C MET A 118 -21.11 15.33 2.47
N LEU A 119 -21.12 14.46 1.46
CA LEU A 119 -20.76 13.05 1.62
C LEU A 119 -19.31 12.85 2.08
N PHE A 120 -18.37 13.68 1.62
CA PHE A 120 -17.00 13.68 2.16
C PHE A 120 -16.95 14.16 3.61
N GLU A 121 -17.75 15.15 3.99
CA GLU A 121 -17.86 15.60 5.40
C GLU A 121 -18.45 14.50 6.29
N ILE A 122 -19.40 13.71 5.78
CA ILE A 122 -19.93 12.51 6.46
C ILE A 122 -18.82 11.44 6.62
N ILE A 123 -18.02 11.18 5.57
CA ILE A 123 -16.88 10.23 5.65
C ILE A 123 -15.85 10.69 6.68
N LEU A 124 -15.58 11.99 6.76
CA LEU A 124 -14.70 12.59 7.77
C LEU A 124 -15.35 12.67 9.16
N MET A 125 -16.62 12.28 9.28
CA MET A 125 -17.41 12.31 10.52
C MET A 125 -17.57 13.72 11.10
N LYS A 126 -17.59 14.74 10.23
CA LYS A 126 -17.70 16.16 10.58
C LYS A 126 -19.08 16.76 10.32
N PHE A 127 -20.00 15.96 9.78
CA PHE A 127 -21.34 16.39 9.39
C PHE A 127 -22.34 16.20 10.54
N ASP A 128 -23.19 17.20 10.77
CA ASP A 128 -24.25 17.14 11.79
C ASP A 128 -25.43 16.30 11.30
N ALA A 129 -25.65 15.15 11.93
CA ALA A 129 -26.72 14.22 11.57
C ALA A 129 -28.13 14.80 11.80
N ASP A 130 -28.25 15.83 12.64
CA ASP A 130 -29.50 16.51 12.97
C ASP A 130 -30.14 17.17 11.74
N GLU A 131 -29.33 17.73 10.83
CA GLU A 131 -29.82 18.32 9.57
C GLU A 131 -30.56 17.29 8.71
N LEU A 132 -30.11 16.03 8.77
CA LEU A 132 -30.70 14.94 7.99
C LEU A 132 -32.00 14.41 8.63
N ILE A 133 -32.06 14.42 9.96
CA ILE A 133 -33.25 14.06 10.75
C ILE A 133 -34.36 15.09 10.54
N GLU A 134 -34.01 16.37 10.54
CA GLU A 134 -34.95 17.48 10.31
C GLU A 134 -35.53 17.42 8.89
N ALA A 135 -34.69 17.12 7.89
CA ALA A 135 -35.15 16.97 6.52
C ALA A 135 -36.09 15.76 6.34
N SER A 136 -35.79 14.62 6.97
CA SER A 136 -36.71 13.48 7.01
C SER A 136 -36.43 12.57 8.21
N SER A 137 -37.43 12.41 9.07
CA SER A 137 -37.26 11.71 10.35
C SER A 137 -36.95 10.21 10.23
N PHE A 138 -37.35 9.56 9.12
CA PHE A 138 -37.11 8.13 8.91
C PHE A 138 -36.03 7.85 7.86
N LEU A 139 -36.19 8.40 6.65
CA LEU A 139 -35.32 8.07 5.53
C LEU A 139 -33.90 8.67 5.66
N GLY A 140 -33.76 9.81 6.34
CA GLY A 140 -32.47 10.44 6.63
C GLY A 140 -31.55 9.55 7.46
N PRO A 141 -31.91 9.24 8.71
CA PRO A 141 -31.10 8.37 9.57
C PRO A 141 -30.83 7.00 8.95
N PHE A 142 -31.80 6.45 8.23
CA PHE A 142 -31.65 5.16 7.54
C PHE A 142 -30.58 5.23 6.43
N CYS A 143 -30.69 6.20 5.51
CA CYS A 143 -29.72 6.36 4.42
C CYS A 143 -28.33 6.76 4.94
N PHE A 144 -28.26 7.58 5.99
CA PHE A 144 -27.00 7.96 6.65
C PHE A 144 -26.31 6.77 7.31
N SER A 145 -27.05 6.00 8.10
CA SER A 145 -26.53 4.81 8.76
C SER A 145 -26.05 3.77 7.74
N LEU A 146 -26.84 3.55 6.68
CA LEU A 146 -26.47 2.65 5.59
C LEU A 146 -25.19 3.11 4.89
N PHE A 147 -25.06 4.42 4.61
CA PHE A 147 -23.86 4.99 4.00
C PHE A 147 -22.63 4.83 4.89
N ILE A 148 -22.74 5.09 6.20
CA ILE A 148 -21.63 4.90 7.15
C ILE A 148 -21.21 3.43 7.22
N ILE A 149 -22.17 2.51 7.39
CA ILE A 149 -21.86 1.06 7.45
C ILE A 149 -21.15 0.62 6.17
N LEU A 150 -21.66 1.02 5.01
CA LEU A 150 -21.14 0.55 3.74
C LEU A 150 -19.80 1.20 3.39
N VAL A 151 -19.67 2.52 3.50
CA VAL A 151 -18.46 3.24 3.09
C VAL A 151 -17.38 3.22 4.18
N ILE A 152 -17.72 3.54 5.43
CA ILE A 152 -16.72 3.59 6.49
C ILE A 152 -16.35 2.17 6.90
N PHE A 153 -17.31 1.32 7.29
CA PHE A 153 -16.93 0.01 7.81
C PHE A 153 -16.50 -0.95 6.70
N ILE A 154 -17.29 -1.13 5.65
CA ILE A 154 -16.97 -2.13 4.62
C ILE A 154 -15.85 -1.63 3.69
N CYS A 155 -16.02 -0.47 3.04
CA CYS A 155 -15.01 0.01 2.09
C CYS A 155 -13.67 0.35 2.76
N MET A 156 -13.64 1.01 3.92
CA MET A 156 -12.35 1.29 4.58
C MET A 156 -11.68 0.02 5.09
N SER A 157 -12.42 -0.97 5.60
CA SER A 157 -11.80 -2.24 6.02
C SER A 157 -11.18 -2.98 4.83
N MET A 158 -11.84 -2.96 3.67
CA MET A 158 -11.28 -3.53 2.44
C MET A 158 -10.04 -2.76 1.97
N PHE A 159 -10.10 -1.43 1.98
CA PHE A 159 -8.95 -0.56 1.67
C PHE A 159 -7.75 -0.88 2.57
N LEU A 160 -7.98 -0.98 3.88
CA LEU A 160 -6.95 -1.32 4.86
C LEU A 160 -6.39 -2.72 4.64
N SER A 161 -7.22 -3.69 4.29
CA SER A 161 -6.76 -5.05 3.96
C SER A 161 -5.83 -5.06 2.76
N ILE A 162 -6.24 -4.43 1.65
CA ILE A 162 -5.42 -4.32 0.43
C ILE A 162 -4.09 -3.63 0.76
N MET A 163 -4.14 -2.56 1.54
CA MET A 163 -2.93 -1.82 1.93
C MET A 163 -2.02 -2.67 2.82
N ASN A 164 -2.57 -3.43 3.78
CA ASN A 164 -1.79 -4.27 4.68
C ASN A 164 -1.12 -5.45 3.95
N ASP A 165 -1.82 -6.10 3.02
CA ASP A 165 -1.26 -7.19 2.22
C ASP A 165 -0.12 -6.69 1.33
N ASN A 166 -0.32 -5.56 0.65
CA ASN A 166 0.72 -4.93 -0.16
C ASN A 166 1.87 -4.35 0.69
N PHE A 167 1.60 -3.93 1.93
CA PHE A 167 2.63 -3.51 2.86
C PHE A 167 3.54 -4.68 3.24
N ARG A 168 2.95 -5.85 3.51
CA ARG A 168 3.69 -7.08 3.82
C ARG A 168 4.58 -7.50 2.64
N LEU A 169 4.03 -7.47 1.42
CA LEU A 169 4.79 -7.74 0.18
C LEU A 169 5.94 -6.76 -0.04
N ALA A 170 5.71 -5.45 0.12
CA ALA A 170 6.75 -4.44 -0.06
C ALA A 170 7.88 -4.60 0.98
N ARG A 171 7.54 -4.99 2.22
CA ARG A 171 8.51 -5.23 3.29
C ARG A 171 9.37 -6.47 3.01
N GLU A 172 8.77 -7.58 2.59
CA GLU A 172 9.50 -8.79 2.21
C GLU A 172 10.49 -8.53 1.06
N ASN A 173 10.07 -7.77 0.05
CA ASN A 173 10.95 -7.39 -1.06
C ASN A 173 12.11 -6.49 -0.61
N LEU A 174 11.88 -5.54 0.31
CA LEU A 174 12.94 -4.68 0.83
C LEU A 174 13.96 -5.46 1.68
N ASP A 175 13.47 -6.38 2.52
CA ASP A 175 14.32 -7.23 3.37
C ASP A 175 15.14 -8.21 2.52
N SER A 176 14.55 -8.81 1.48
CA SER A 176 15.26 -9.66 0.51
C SER A 176 16.36 -8.88 -0.22
N HIS A 177 16.07 -7.67 -0.70
CA HIS A 177 17.06 -6.81 -1.35
C HIS A 177 18.21 -6.45 -0.41
N LYS A 178 17.92 -6.17 0.88
CA LYS A 178 18.93 -5.85 1.89
C LYS A 178 19.84 -7.05 2.18
N GLN A 179 19.27 -8.26 2.28
CA GLN A 179 20.02 -9.51 2.46
C GLN A 179 20.94 -9.80 1.27
N GLN A 180 20.43 -9.65 0.04
CA GLN A 180 21.26 -9.79 -1.17
C GLN A 180 22.41 -8.78 -1.18
N ILE A 181 22.14 -7.49 -0.96
CA ILE A 181 23.17 -6.45 -0.95
C ILE A 181 24.22 -6.70 0.15
N PHE A 182 23.80 -7.16 1.34
CA PHE A 182 24.72 -7.51 2.42
C PHE A 182 25.63 -8.69 2.04
N SER A 183 25.07 -9.73 1.40
CA SER A 183 25.86 -10.85 0.88
C SER A 183 26.83 -10.43 -0.23
N PHE A 184 26.46 -9.49 -1.11
CA PHE A 184 27.37 -8.93 -2.12
C PHE A 184 28.47 -8.08 -1.51
N MET A 185 28.16 -7.25 -0.50
CA MET A 185 29.16 -6.48 0.23
C MET A 185 30.11 -7.39 1.03
N LEU A 186 29.60 -8.44 1.68
CA LEU A 186 30.42 -9.45 2.35
C LEU A 186 31.30 -10.22 1.35
N LYS A 187 30.77 -10.64 0.19
CA LYS A 187 31.56 -11.29 -0.87
C LYS A 187 32.68 -10.37 -1.37
N LYS A 188 32.43 -9.06 -1.48
CA LYS A 188 33.43 -8.07 -1.88
C LYS A 188 34.44 -7.78 -0.77
N PHE A 189 34.00 -7.73 0.48
CA PHE A 189 34.83 -7.57 1.67
C PHE A 189 35.75 -8.77 1.86
N GLN A 190 35.24 -10.00 1.71
CA GLN A 190 36.01 -11.24 1.75
C GLN A 190 37.04 -11.32 0.62
N ARG A 191 36.70 -10.84 -0.58
CA ARG A 191 37.68 -10.69 -1.68
C ARG A 191 38.77 -9.67 -1.36
N TRP A 192 38.44 -8.60 -0.65
CA TRP A 192 39.37 -7.54 -0.29
C TRP A 192 40.26 -7.89 0.90
N THR A 193 39.75 -8.65 1.87
CA THR A 193 40.51 -9.10 3.05
C THR A 193 41.45 -10.29 2.78
N GLY A 194 41.60 -10.71 1.52
CA GLY A 194 42.66 -11.66 1.13
C GLY A 194 42.54 -13.06 1.73
N LEU A 195 41.42 -13.40 2.37
CA LEU A 195 41.12 -14.76 2.82
C LEU A 195 40.72 -15.63 1.62
N LYS A 196 41.73 -16.11 0.88
CA LYS A 196 41.56 -16.99 -0.28
C LYS A 196 41.53 -18.46 0.16
N LYS A 197 40.33 -19.05 0.24
CA LYS A 197 39.92 -20.43 -0.15
C LYS A 197 38.44 -20.63 0.29
N ILE A 198 37.44 -21.04 -0.49
CA ILE A 198 37.34 -22.09 -1.54
C ILE A 198 36.17 -21.75 -2.51
N THR A 199 36.45 -21.82 -3.81
CA THR A 199 35.62 -22.28 -4.94
C THR A 199 34.08 -22.20 -4.81
N ASP A 200 33.49 -21.11 -5.31
CA ASP A 200 32.02 -20.90 -5.45
C ASP A 200 31.42 -21.67 -6.66
N ASP A 201 32.25 -22.36 -7.47
CA ASP A 201 31.77 -23.10 -8.67
C ASP A 201 31.49 -24.60 -8.39
N ASN A 202 31.99 -25.16 -7.28
CA ASN A 202 31.70 -26.54 -6.86
C ASN A 202 30.55 -26.62 -5.84
N ILE A 203 30.13 -25.50 -5.25
CA ILE A 203 29.15 -25.47 -4.14
C ILE A 203 27.71 -25.64 -4.64
N HIS A 204 27.42 -25.29 -5.89
CA HIS A 204 26.09 -25.52 -6.45
C HIS A 204 25.84 -26.99 -6.82
N GLU A 205 26.86 -27.75 -7.25
CA GLU A 205 26.74 -29.19 -7.53
C GLU A 205 26.81 -30.06 -6.25
N GLU A 206 27.57 -29.63 -5.24
CA GLU A 206 27.72 -30.35 -3.98
C GLU A 206 26.55 -30.10 -3.00
N ARG A 207 25.87 -28.93 -3.04
CA ARG A 207 24.67 -28.70 -2.22
C ARG A 207 23.44 -29.48 -2.68
N ASP A 208 23.26 -29.71 -3.98
CA ASP A 208 22.10 -30.46 -4.49
C ASP A 208 22.22 -31.97 -4.20
N THR A 209 23.45 -32.49 -4.11
CA THR A 209 23.73 -33.89 -3.70
C THR A 209 23.68 -34.08 -2.19
N ILE A 210 24.18 -33.12 -1.39
CA ILE A 210 24.12 -33.19 0.08
C ILE A 210 22.69 -32.98 0.60
N THR A 211 21.91 -32.05 0.04
CA THR A 211 20.51 -31.77 0.46
C THR A 211 19.60 -32.97 0.16
N ARG A 212 19.82 -33.67 -0.96
CA ARG A 212 19.14 -34.93 -1.28
C ARG A 212 19.51 -36.06 -0.30
N SER A 213 20.76 -36.10 0.18
CA SER A 213 21.19 -37.04 1.22
C SER A 213 20.61 -36.73 2.60
N GLU A 214 20.37 -35.46 2.92
CA GLU A 214 19.90 -35.05 4.24
C GLU A 214 18.38 -35.26 4.43
N HIS A 215 17.58 -35.20 3.35
CA HIS A 215 16.15 -35.54 3.37
C HIS A 215 15.85 -37.05 3.39
N LEU A 216 16.78 -37.92 2.95
CA LEU A 216 16.62 -39.39 3.02
C LEU A 216 17.04 -39.98 4.37
N ARG A 217 17.94 -39.32 5.12
CA ARG A 217 18.44 -39.80 6.43
C ARG A 217 17.36 -40.10 7.48
N PRO A 218 16.24 -39.35 7.61
CA PRO A 218 15.20 -39.69 8.57
C PRO A 218 14.46 -40.99 8.22
N ILE A 219 14.28 -41.25 6.92
CA ILE A 219 13.57 -42.43 6.40
C ILE A 219 14.47 -43.67 6.50
N GLU A 220 15.77 -43.52 6.19
CA GLU A 220 16.75 -44.60 6.25
C GLU A 220 17.02 -45.01 7.70
N LYS A 221 17.14 -44.04 8.62
CA LYS A 221 17.30 -44.30 10.07
C LYS A 221 16.04 -44.89 10.72
N PHE A 222 14.87 -44.66 10.12
CA PHE A 222 13.61 -45.29 10.53
C PHE A 222 13.53 -46.74 10.03
N SER A 223 13.91 -46.99 8.77
CA SER A 223 14.02 -48.35 8.20
C SER A 223 14.98 -49.20 9.03
N GLU A 224 16.16 -48.67 9.36
CA GLU A 224 17.19 -49.38 10.12
C GLU A 224 16.72 -49.74 11.54
N LYS A 225 15.89 -48.89 12.16
CA LYS A 225 15.26 -49.20 13.46
C LYS A 225 14.18 -50.27 13.34
N ILE A 226 13.41 -50.30 12.25
CA ILE A 226 12.44 -51.37 12.01
C ILE A 226 13.16 -52.71 11.81
N ASP A 227 14.26 -52.72 11.06
CA ASP A 227 15.06 -53.91 10.83
C ASP A 227 15.69 -54.44 12.13
N GLN A 228 16.19 -53.54 12.99
CA GLN A 228 16.68 -53.90 14.32
C GLN A 228 15.59 -54.46 15.24
N LEU A 229 14.37 -53.91 15.19
CA LEU A 229 13.25 -54.45 15.96
C LEU A 229 12.82 -55.82 15.45
N LEU A 230 12.79 -56.03 14.13
CA LEU A 230 12.51 -57.33 13.53
C LEU A 230 13.55 -58.37 13.93
N ASP A 231 14.85 -58.04 13.90
CA ASP A 231 15.90 -58.97 14.33
C ASP A 231 15.82 -59.30 15.82
N ALA A 232 15.51 -58.30 16.66
CA ALA A 232 15.31 -58.51 18.11
C ALA A 232 14.11 -59.42 18.40
N ILE A 233 12.99 -59.23 17.70
CA ILE A 233 11.80 -60.08 17.83
C ILE A 233 12.11 -61.50 17.35
N ASN A 234 12.82 -61.66 16.24
CA ASN A 234 13.18 -62.98 15.71
C ASN A 234 14.13 -63.73 16.66
N ARG A 235 15.09 -63.03 17.27
CA ARG A 235 15.97 -63.60 18.32
C ARG A 235 15.19 -64.02 19.57
N LEU A 236 14.21 -63.23 20.01
CA LEU A 236 13.35 -63.60 21.15
C LEU A 236 12.48 -64.82 20.82
N TYR A 237 11.95 -64.89 19.61
CA TYR A 237 11.19 -66.05 19.15
C TYR A 237 12.07 -67.31 19.13
N MET A 238 13.28 -67.22 18.58
CA MET A 238 14.24 -68.35 18.55
C MET A 238 14.71 -68.74 19.97
N SER A 239 14.88 -67.76 20.88
CA SER A 239 15.21 -68.02 22.28
C SER A 239 14.10 -68.78 22.99
N GLN A 240 12.83 -68.40 22.79
CA GLN A 240 11.70 -69.11 23.38
C GLN A 240 11.46 -70.48 22.76
N ALA A 241 11.72 -70.63 21.46
CA ALA A 241 11.66 -71.93 20.79
C ALA A 241 12.72 -72.89 21.37
N MET A 242 13.96 -72.44 21.54
CA MET A 242 15.02 -73.24 22.17
C MET A 242 14.74 -73.54 23.64
N GLU A 243 14.16 -72.60 24.39
CA GLU A 243 13.77 -72.84 25.79
C GLU A 243 12.63 -73.86 25.91
N ARG A 244 11.67 -73.84 24.98
CA ARG A 244 10.63 -74.88 24.87
C ARG A 244 11.16 -76.25 24.44
N GLU A 245 12.21 -76.31 23.63
CA GLU A 245 12.86 -77.59 23.26
C GLU A 245 13.68 -78.16 24.41
N ARG A 246 14.44 -77.34 25.15
CA ARG A 246 15.15 -77.79 26.36
C ARG A 246 14.21 -78.29 27.45
N LEU A 247 13.06 -77.64 27.63
CA LEU A 247 12.03 -78.11 28.59
C LEU A 247 11.41 -79.45 28.17
N LYS A 248 11.39 -79.79 26.87
CA LYS A 248 10.93 -81.09 26.38
C LYS A 248 11.98 -82.19 26.57
N GLU A 249 13.26 -81.89 26.40
CA GLU A 249 14.36 -82.87 26.63
C GLU A 249 14.60 -83.17 28.12
N THR A 250 14.27 -82.25 29.02
CA THR A 250 14.45 -82.45 30.47
C THR A 250 13.27 -83.21 31.13
N THR A 251 12.20 -83.51 30.38
CA THR A 251 10.98 -84.18 30.88
C THR A 251 10.82 -85.62 30.34
N ILE A 252 11.91 -86.26 29.90
CA ILE A 252 11.94 -87.68 29.50
C ILE A 252 12.83 -88.46 30.48
#